data_AF-A0A7X7DCK8-F1
#
_entry.id   AF-A0A7X7DCK8-F1
#
_cell.length_a   1.000
_cell.length_b   1.000
_cell.length_c   1.000
_cell.angle_alpha   90.00
_cell.angle_beta   90.00
_cell.angle_gamma   90.00
#
_symmetry.space_group_name_H-M   'P 1'
#
loop_
_entity.id
_entity.type
_entity.pdbx_description
1 polymer ?
#
loop_
_entity_poly.entity_id
_entity_poly.type
_entity_poly.pdbx_seq_one_letter_code
_entity_poly.pdbx_strand_id
1 'polypeptide(L)'
;LPYAFASHFAPDALEQASAVYRERFQPSEQLAQPYMIAAVNVVADDDEVRAEKELDLYRRERVKRMAGRGRDFSDEELDMVMDSAGGRQILHMISYTACGDGPTVRDYLTDFARLAGADELMIAPAGSSPERVHGTLEVLRRAWSE
;
A
#
# COMPACT_ATOMS: atom_id res chain seq x y z
N LEU A 1 -10.67 -8.84 19.68
CA LEU A 1 -9.93 -9.38 18.52
C LEU A 1 -9.08 -8.29 17.89
N PRO A 2 -7.97 -8.64 17.20
CA PRO A 2 -7.22 -7.70 16.38
C PRO A 2 -8.10 -7.14 15.25
N TYR A 3 -7.77 -5.95 14.76
CA TYR A 3 -8.43 -5.32 13.62
C TYR A 3 -7.43 -5.04 12.51
N ALA A 4 -7.66 -5.59 11.33
CA ALA A 4 -6.84 -5.34 10.15
C ALA A 4 -7.59 -4.42 9.17
N PHE A 5 -6.95 -3.32 8.76
CA PHE A 5 -7.51 -2.38 7.79
C PHE A 5 -6.69 -2.36 6.51
N ALA A 6 -7.34 -2.61 5.38
CA ALA A 6 -6.71 -2.57 4.08
C ALA A 6 -6.82 -1.16 3.47
N SER A 7 -5.80 -0.32 3.73
CA SER A 7 -5.78 1.08 3.31
C SER A 7 -5.94 1.26 1.79
N HIS A 8 -5.48 0.28 1.01
CA HIS A 8 -5.55 0.28 -0.45
C HIS A 8 -6.96 0.03 -1.05
N PHE A 9 -8.00 -0.03 -0.21
CA PHE A 9 -9.40 -0.07 -0.63
C PHE A 9 -10.20 1.17 -0.22
N ALA A 10 -9.91 1.74 0.94
CA ALA A 10 -10.63 2.88 1.50
C ALA A 10 -9.67 3.78 2.29
N PRO A 11 -8.72 4.45 1.61
CA PRO A 11 -7.64 5.19 2.27
C PRO A 11 -8.18 6.32 3.17
N ASP A 12 -9.22 7.02 2.73
CA ASP A 12 -9.83 8.13 3.48
C ASP A 12 -10.47 7.71 4.80
N ALA A 13 -10.79 6.41 4.95
CA ALA A 13 -11.44 5.88 6.15
C ALA A 13 -10.44 5.32 7.18
N LEU A 14 -9.14 5.26 6.85
CA LEU A 14 -8.11 4.60 7.67
C LEU A 14 -8.07 5.14 9.11
N GLU A 15 -7.89 6.46 9.26
CA GLU A 15 -7.76 7.09 10.58
C GLU A 15 -9.05 6.97 11.40
N GLN A 16 -10.20 7.21 10.75
CA GLN A 16 -11.50 7.10 11.40
C GLN A 16 -11.77 5.65 11.86
N ALA A 17 -11.48 4.66 11.02
CA ALA A 17 -11.67 3.26 11.37
C ALA A 17 -10.77 2.83 12.53
N SER A 18 -9.50 3.26 12.53
CA SER A 18 -8.57 3.03 13.63
C SER A 18 -9.05 3.66 14.94
N ALA A 19 -9.50 4.93 14.89
CA ALA A 19 -10.02 5.63 16.05
C ALA A 19 -11.25 4.94 16.65
N VAL A 20 -12.23 4.57 15.81
CA VAL A 20 -13.44 3.85 16.24
C VAL A 20 -13.10 2.48 16.83
N TYR A 21 -12.17 1.74 16.22
CA TYR A 21 -11.73 0.46 16.75
C TYR A 21 -11.14 0.60 18.15
N ARG A 22 -10.24 1.56 18.36
CA ARG A 22 -9.58 1.78 19.65
C ARG A 22 -10.55 2.31 20.70
N GLU A 23 -11.43 3.26 20.36
CA GLU A 23 -12.43 3.82 21.27
C GLU A 23 -13.42 2.76 21.77
N ARG A 24 -13.85 1.86 20.90
CA ARG A 24 -14.90 0.88 21.19
C ARG A 24 -14.36 -0.50 21.54
N PHE A 25 -13.05 -0.65 21.67
CA PHE A 25 -12.44 -1.93 21.95
C PHE A 25 -12.91 -2.47 23.30
N GLN A 26 -13.34 -3.73 23.31
CA GLN A 26 -13.64 -4.47 24.53
C GLN A 26 -12.63 -5.62 24.66
N PRO A 27 -11.86 -5.68 25.76
CA PRO A 27 -10.99 -6.79 26.04
C PRO A 27 -11.75 -8.12 26.00
N SER A 28 -11.09 -9.16 25.48
CA SER A 28 -11.61 -10.53 25.47
C SER A 28 -10.54 -11.50 25.96
N GLU A 29 -10.92 -12.76 26.18
CA GLU A 29 -9.96 -13.80 26.60
C GLU A 29 -8.75 -13.92 25.65
N GLN A 30 -8.94 -13.65 24.36
CA GLN A 30 -7.91 -13.74 23.33
C GLN A 30 -7.06 -12.48 23.20
N LEU A 31 -7.53 -11.31 23.65
CA LEU A 31 -6.83 -10.05 23.44
C LEU A 31 -7.20 -9.01 24.51
N ALA A 32 -6.21 -8.61 25.31
CA ALA A 32 -6.40 -7.71 26.45
C ALA A 32 -6.41 -6.21 26.09
N GLN A 33 -5.79 -5.83 24.97
CA GLN A 33 -5.65 -4.44 24.51
C GLN A 33 -5.91 -4.36 22.99
N PRO A 34 -6.38 -3.22 22.45
CA PRO A 34 -6.60 -3.09 21.02
C PRO A 34 -5.30 -3.34 20.25
N TYR A 35 -5.39 -4.10 19.16
CA TYR A 35 -4.27 -4.42 18.27
C TYR A 35 -4.68 -4.17 16.82
N MET A 36 -4.11 -3.12 16.22
CA MET A 36 -4.43 -2.63 14.89
C MET A 36 -3.34 -3.03 13.90
N ILE A 37 -3.73 -3.68 12.82
CA ILE A 37 -2.88 -4.00 11.67
C ILE A 37 -3.27 -3.11 10.49
N ALA A 38 -2.34 -2.33 9.93
CA ALA A 38 -2.59 -1.53 8.73
C ALA A 38 -1.90 -2.15 7.52
N ALA A 39 -2.64 -2.47 6.46
CA ALA A 39 -2.03 -2.90 5.21
C ALA A 39 -1.58 -1.71 4.38
N VAL A 40 -0.38 -1.76 3.81
CA VAL A 40 0.22 -0.68 3.02
C VAL A 40 0.98 -1.26 1.83
N ASN A 41 0.90 -0.59 0.67
CA ASN A 41 1.65 -1.03 -0.49
C ASN A 41 3.11 -0.57 -0.37
N VAL A 42 4.04 -1.34 -0.91
CA VAL A 42 5.45 -0.96 -0.99
C VAL A 42 6.01 -1.32 -2.35
N VAL A 43 6.78 -0.40 -2.93
CA VAL A 43 7.64 -0.61 -4.10
C VAL A 43 9.02 -0.11 -3.72
N ALA A 44 10.01 -1.00 -3.62
CA ALA A 44 11.34 -0.61 -3.17
C ALA A 44 12.44 -1.14 -4.09
N ASP A 45 13.49 -0.34 -4.28
CA ASP A 45 14.71 -0.70 -4.99
C ASP A 45 15.89 0.11 -4.45
N ASP A 46 17.11 -0.42 -4.52
CA ASP A 46 18.32 0.34 -4.15
C ASP A 46 18.58 1.52 -5.11
N ASP A 47 17.94 1.52 -6.29
CA ASP A 47 17.92 2.61 -7.27
C ASP A 47 16.54 3.29 -7.26
N GLU A 48 16.46 4.50 -6.70
CA GLU A 48 15.22 5.28 -6.57
C GLU A 48 14.49 5.47 -7.91
N VAL A 49 15.22 5.73 -9.00
CA VAL A 49 14.64 5.92 -10.34
C VAL A 49 13.95 4.63 -10.81
N ARG A 50 14.51 3.48 -10.45
CA ARG A 50 13.88 2.18 -10.74
C ARG A 50 12.65 1.95 -9.87
N ALA A 51 12.68 2.34 -8.59
CA ALA A 51 11.52 2.24 -7.70
C ALA A 51 10.34 3.08 -8.25
N GLU A 52 10.59 4.33 -8.66
CA GLU A 52 9.57 5.20 -9.27
C GLU A 52 8.99 4.60 -10.56
N LYS A 53 9.85 4.08 -11.43
CA LYS A 53 9.40 3.41 -12.67
C LYS A 53 8.50 2.21 -12.36
N GLU A 54 8.85 1.39 -11.36
CA GLU A 54 8.03 0.25 -10.93
C GLU A 54 6.70 0.70 -10.32
N LEU A 55 6.68 1.82 -9.58
CA LEU A 55 5.44 2.39 -9.05
C LEU A 55 4.50 2.81 -10.17
N ASP A 56 5.01 3.43 -11.23
CA ASP A 56 4.19 3.81 -12.39
C ASP A 56 3.65 2.59 -13.14
N LEU A 57 4.46 1.55 -13.31
CA LEU A 57 4.00 0.28 -13.87
C LEU A 57 2.92 -0.37 -13.00
N TYR A 58 3.08 -0.36 -11.67
CA TYR A 58 2.07 -0.85 -10.73
C TYR A 58 0.76 -0.06 -10.83
N ARG A 59 0.82 1.27 -10.93
CA ARG A 59 -0.36 2.13 -11.12
C ARG A 59 -1.10 1.80 -12.41
N ARG A 60 -0.37 1.68 -13.52
CA ARG A 60 -0.91 1.28 -14.83
C ARG A 60 -1.64 -0.06 -14.75
N GLU A 61 -0.98 -1.07 -14.18
CA GLU A 61 -1.55 -2.41 -14.05
C GLU A 61 -2.79 -2.42 -13.14
N ARG A 62 -2.77 -1.64 -12.05
CA ARG A 62 -3.91 -1.51 -11.14
C ARG A 62 -5.14 -0.94 -11.87
N VAL A 63 -4.95 0.12 -12.64
CA VAL A 63 -6.02 0.73 -13.45
C VAL A 63 -6.50 -0.23 -14.53
N LYS A 64 -5.57 -0.83 -15.30
CA LYS A 64 -5.88 -1.83 -16.32
C LYS A 64 -6.77 -2.95 -15.77
N ARG A 65 -6.39 -3.53 -14.63
CA ARG A 65 -7.12 -4.65 -14.01
C ARG A 65 -8.50 -4.25 -13.49
N MET A 66 -8.63 -3.07 -12.88
CA MET A 66 -9.88 -2.66 -12.23
C MET A 66 -10.87 -2.01 -13.21
N ALA A 67 -10.39 -1.21 -14.16
CA ALA A 67 -11.23 -0.57 -15.17
C ALA A 67 -11.53 -1.49 -16.36
N GLY A 68 -10.61 -2.40 -16.71
CA GLY A 68 -10.68 -3.19 -17.94
C GLY A 68 -11.79 -4.23 -17.99
N ARG A 69 -12.24 -4.77 -16.85
CA ARG A 69 -13.24 -5.87 -16.80
C ARG A 69 -12.91 -7.01 -17.79
N GLY A 70 -11.63 -7.31 -18.01
CA GLY A 70 -11.16 -8.34 -18.95
C GLY A 70 -10.90 -7.86 -20.39
N ARG A 71 -10.96 -6.55 -20.66
CA ARG A 71 -10.51 -5.96 -21.93
C ARG A 71 -9.03 -5.62 -21.89
N ASP A 72 -8.38 -5.77 -23.04
CA ASP A 72 -7.07 -5.19 -23.28
C ASP A 72 -7.19 -3.70 -23.65
N PHE A 73 -6.15 -2.95 -23.31
CA PHE A 73 -5.99 -1.54 -23.67
C PHE A 73 -4.67 -1.38 -24.41
N SER A 74 -4.64 -0.51 -25.42
CA SER A 74 -3.38 0.08 -25.86
C SER A 74 -2.81 0.99 -24.77
N ASP A 75 -1.54 1.40 -24.91
CA ASP A 75 -0.93 2.34 -23.96
C ASP A 75 -1.65 3.69 -23.95
N GLU A 76 -2.03 4.21 -25.13
CA GLU A 76 -2.79 5.46 -25.28
C GLU A 76 -4.19 5.37 -24.65
N GLU A 77 -4.88 4.24 -24.82
CA GLU A 77 -6.18 4.01 -24.19
C GLU A 77 -6.05 3.94 -22.67
N LEU A 78 -5.01 3.28 -22.17
CA LEU A 78 -4.78 3.19 -20.73
C LEU A 78 -4.47 4.57 -20.14
N ASP A 79 -3.69 5.41 -20.82
CA ASP A 79 -3.44 6.80 -20.40
C ASP A 79 -4.75 7.58 -20.26
N MET A 80 -5.61 7.51 -21.27
CA MET A 80 -6.94 8.15 -21.23
C MET A 80 -7.81 7.62 -20.08
N VAL A 81 -7.73 6.31 -19.78
CA VAL A 81 -8.47 5.71 -18.67
C VAL A 81 -7.91 6.14 -17.32
N MET A 82 -6.59 6.22 -17.16
CA MET A 82 -5.94 6.72 -15.94
C MET A 82 -6.37 8.17 -15.63
N ASP A 83 -6.49 9.00 -16.67
CA ASP A 83 -6.95 10.38 -16.58
C ASP A 83 -8.48 10.52 -16.47
N SER A 84 -9.23 9.42 -16.51
CA SER A 84 -10.67 9.45 -16.26
C SER A 84 -10.98 9.60 -14.77
N ALA A 85 -12.22 9.95 -14.42
CA ALA A 85 -12.66 9.97 -13.02
C ALA A 85 -12.52 8.58 -12.36
N GLY A 86 -12.82 7.51 -13.09
CA GLY A 86 -12.67 6.14 -12.58
C GLY A 86 -11.21 5.75 -12.38
N GLY A 87 -10.32 6.13 -13.31
CA GLY A 87 -8.87 5.92 -13.18
C GLY A 87 -8.31 6.65 -11.97
N ARG A 88 -8.62 7.93 -11.82
CA ARG A 88 -8.22 8.71 -10.63
C ARG A 88 -8.74 8.12 -9.33
N GLN A 89 -9.97 7.57 -9.29
CA GLN A 89 -10.48 6.90 -8.10
C GLN A 89 -9.66 5.64 -7.78
N ILE A 90 -9.30 4.83 -8.79
CA ILE A 90 -8.46 3.64 -8.60
C ILE A 90 -7.06 4.03 -8.10
N LEU A 91 -6.47 5.09 -8.65
CA LEU A 91 -5.18 5.61 -8.21
C LEU A 91 -5.25 6.16 -6.79
N HIS A 92 -6.33 6.85 -6.44
CA HIS A 92 -6.58 7.32 -5.07
C HIS A 92 -6.65 6.18 -4.07
N MET A 93 -7.29 5.05 -4.43
CA MET A 93 -7.33 3.88 -3.55
C MET A 93 -5.94 3.41 -3.14
N ILE A 94 -4.92 3.53 -4.00
CA ILE A 94 -3.54 3.12 -3.71
C ILE A 94 -2.63 4.29 -3.27
N SER A 95 -3.21 5.41 -2.80
CA SER A 95 -2.47 6.58 -2.31
C SER A 95 -1.43 6.24 -1.23
N TYR A 96 -1.75 5.28 -0.36
CA TYR A 96 -0.77 4.76 0.60
C TYR A 96 0.12 3.68 -0.04
N THR A 97 1.15 4.15 -0.74
CA THR A 97 2.20 3.31 -1.32
C THR A 97 3.56 3.91 -0.99
N ALA A 98 4.35 3.21 -0.17
CA ALA A 98 5.75 3.58 0.07
C ALA A 98 6.56 3.30 -1.20
N CYS A 99 7.39 4.25 -1.63
CA CYS A 99 8.22 4.12 -2.81
C CYS A 99 9.60 4.72 -2.57
N GLY A 100 10.66 3.99 -2.92
CA GLY A 100 12.05 4.49 -2.85
C GLY A 100 13.05 3.43 -2.41
N ASP A 101 14.18 3.91 -1.89
CA ASP A 101 15.23 3.08 -1.29
C ASP A 101 14.87 2.64 0.14
N GLY A 102 15.75 1.84 0.75
CA GLY A 102 15.53 1.28 2.10
C GLY A 102 15.23 2.34 3.17
N PRO A 103 16.08 3.35 3.36
CA PRO A 103 15.82 4.45 4.29
C PRO A 103 14.51 5.20 4.01
N THR A 104 14.25 5.56 2.76
CA THR A 104 13.05 6.31 2.37
C THR A 104 11.78 5.53 2.68
N VAL A 105 11.76 4.25 2.33
CA VAL A 105 10.62 3.36 2.58
C VAL A 105 10.46 3.12 4.09
N ARG A 106 11.55 3.02 4.85
CA ARG A 106 11.48 2.87 6.32
C ARG A 106 10.85 4.08 6.99
N ASP A 107 11.27 5.28 6.60
CA ASP A 107 10.76 6.51 7.18
C ASP A 107 9.27 6.68 6.84
N TYR A 108 8.90 6.45 5.56
CA TYR A 108 7.50 6.47 5.15
C TYR A 108 6.64 5.48 5.95
N LEU A 109 7.09 4.23 6.09
CA LEU A 109 6.32 3.20 6.80
C LEU A 109 6.20 3.50 8.29
N THR A 110 7.24 4.09 8.89
CA THR A 110 7.20 4.54 10.28
C THR A 110 6.15 5.64 10.47
N ASP A 111 6.11 6.62 9.56
CA ASP A 111 5.12 7.70 9.60
C ASP A 111 3.70 7.20 9.31
N PHE A 112 3.56 6.27 8.35
CA PHE A 112 2.28 5.63 8.07
C PHE A 112 1.75 4.84 9.26
N ALA A 113 2.60 4.10 9.98
CA ALA A 113 2.18 3.40 11.21
C ALA A 113 1.67 4.38 12.28
N ARG A 114 2.33 5.53 12.45
CA ARG A 114 1.86 6.59 13.36
C ARG A 114 0.52 7.17 12.92
N LEU A 115 0.38 7.52 11.64
CA LEU A 115 -0.85 8.05 11.05
C LEU A 115 -2.02 7.07 11.26
N ALA A 116 -1.81 5.80 10.93
CA ALA A 116 -2.82 4.76 11.08
C ALA A 116 -3.10 4.39 12.54
N GLY A 117 -2.23 4.79 13.48
CA GLY A 117 -2.20 4.24 14.82
C GLY A 117 -2.10 2.71 14.78
N ALA A 118 -1.20 2.17 13.96
CA ALA A 118 -1.02 0.74 13.76
C ALA A 118 0.02 0.18 14.74
N ASP A 119 -0.27 -0.98 15.31
CA ASP A 119 0.68 -1.75 16.13
C ASP A 119 1.55 -2.65 15.24
N GLU A 120 1.04 -3.00 14.05
CA GLU A 120 1.72 -3.82 13.05
C GLU A 120 1.36 -3.36 11.63
N LEU A 121 2.31 -3.47 10.71
CA LEU A 121 2.08 -3.22 9.29
C LEU A 121 2.04 -4.52 8.50
N MET A 122 0.99 -4.70 7.70
CA MET A 122 0.91 -5.76 6.72
C MET A 122 1.40 -5.25 5.36
N ILE A 123 2.58 -5.70 4.94
CA ILE A 123 3.18 -5.24 3.70
C ILE A 123 2.54 -5.93 2.49
N ALA A 124 2.03 -5.14 1.56
CA ALA A 124 1.61 -5.57 0.24
C ALA A 124 2.68 -5.16 -0.78
N PRO A 125 3.71 -6.00 -1.03
CA PRO A 125 4.75 -5.65 -1.98
C PRO A 125 4.17 -5.61 -3.40
N ALA A 126 4.56 -4.61 -4.16
CA ALA A 126 4.13 -4.40 -5.53
C ALA A 126 5.33 -4.30 -6.47
N GLY A 127 5.12 -4.67 -7.73
CA GLY A 127 6.13 -4.65 -8.78
C GLY A 127 5.54 -5.20 -10.08
N SER A 128 6.19 -4.87 -11.20
CA SER A 128 5.76 -5.31 -12.53
C SER A 128 5.98 -6.82 -12.78
N SER A 129 6.82 -7.48 -11.98
CA SER A 129 7.11 -8.91 -12.07
C SER A 129 7.32 -9.54 -10.68
N PRO A 130 7.26 -10.89 -10.57
CA PRO A 130 7.59 -11.59 -9.32
C PRO A 130 8.99 -11.24 -8.79
N GLU A 131 9.97 -11.06 -9.67
CA GLU A 131 11.34 -10.68 -9.29
C GLU A 131 11.38 -9.28 -8.69
N ARG A 132 10.60 -8.34 -9.24
CA ARG A 132 10.47 -6.97 -8.71
C ARG A 132 9.80 -6.95 -7.33
N VAL A 133 8.76 -7.76 -7.16
CA VAL A 133 8.10 -7.96 -5.86
C VAL A 133 9.07 -8.55 -4.84
N HIS A 134 9.85 -9.57 -5.22
CA HIS A 134 10.86 -10.16 -4.35
C HIS A 134 11.97 -9.16 -3.98
N GLY A 135 12.43 -8.37 -4.95
CA GLY A 135 13.43 -7.31 -4.72
C GLY A 135 12.97 -6.29 -3.68
N THR A 136 11.70 -5.88 -3.73
CA THR A 136 11.10 -5.01 -2.71
C THR A 136 11.21 -5.62 -1.30
N LEU A 137 10.93 -6.91 -1.16
CA LEU A 137 11.03 -7.61 0.12
C LEU A 137 12.48 -7.67 0.63
N GLU A 138 13.46 -7.84 -0.26
CA GLU A 138 14.88 -7.87 0.12
C GLU A 138 15.41 -6.48 0.55
N VAL A 139 14.95 -5.40 -0.10
CA VAL A 139 15.24 -4.02 0.36
C VAL A 139 14.66 -3.79 1.75
N LEU A 140 13.38 -4.15 1.97
CA LEU A 140 12.74 -4.03 3.28
C LEU A 140 13.45 -4.85 4.36
N ARG A 141 13.83 -6.10 4.05
CA ARG A 141 14.54 -6.98 4.98
C ARG A 141 15.83 -6.33 5.46
N ARG A 142 16.62 -5.75 4.54
CA ARG A 142 17.87 -5.04 4.87
C ARG A 142 17.60 -3.80 5.71
N ALA A 143 16.64 -2.96 5.31
CA ALA A 143 16.30 -1.71 5.99
C ALA A 143 15.82 -1.87 7.45
N TRP A 144 15.33 -3.05 7.83
CA TRP A 144 14.90 -3.40 9.21
C TRP A 144 15.87 -4.32 9.96
N SER A 145 16.97 -4.76 9.33
CA SER A 145 18.01 -5.56 9.99
C SER A 145 19.17 -4.70 10.52
N GLU A 146 19.17 -3.40 10.22
CA GLU A 146 20.14 -2.39 10.67
C GLU A 146 19.64 -1.65 11.91
#